data_AF-A0AAJ3GUP0-F1
#
_entry.id   AF-A0AAJ3GUP0-F1
#
_cell.length_a   1.000
_cell.length_b   1.000
_cell.length_c   1.000
_cell.angle_alpha   90.00
_cell.angle_beta   90.00
_cell.angle_gamma   90.00
#
_symmetry.space_group_name_H-M   'P 1'
#
loop_
_entity.id
_entity.type
_entity.pdbx_description
1 polymer ?
#
loop_
_entity_poly.entity_id
_entity_poly.type
_entity_poly.pdbx_seq_one_letter_code
_entity_poly.pdbx_strand_id
1 'polypeptide(L)'
;MESWKTLAIALLASVSTQAVSGDGANPIAAAIFLTISAPTILIGATTSLTTEPPKVFKSAKTDALAYIGSDGEIRGAQFEQACRHYRLSYRSPLMSDMQLAQAIATTY
;
A
#
# COMPACT_ATOMS: atom_id res chain seq x y z
N MET A 1 24.25 20.42 -25.43
CA MET A 1 24.83 20.70 -24.09
C MET A 1 23.97 21.63 -23.26
N GLU A 2 23.34 22.64 -23.86
CA GLU A 2 22.52 23.61 -23.12
C GLU A 2 21.18 23.04 -22.61
N SER A 3 20.54 22.10 -23.31
CA SER A 3 19.27 21.49 -22.90
C SER A 3 19.33 20.74 -21.56
N TRP A 4 20.46 20.09 -21.27
CA TRP A 4 20.68 19.40 -19.99
C TRP A 4 20.80 20.38 -18.83
N LYS A 5 21.43 21.53 -19.05
CA LYS A 5 21.47 22.62 -18.05
C LYS A 5 20.08 23.21 -17.84
N THR A 6 19.31 23.41 -18.89
CA THR A 6 17.92 23.92 -18.78
C THR A 6 17.04 22.95 -17.98
N LEU A 7 17.17 21.65 -18.22
CA LEU A 7 16.49 20.61 -17.44
C LEU A 7 16.94 20.59 -15.98
N ALA A 8 18.24 20.70 -15.71
CA ALA A 8 18.77 20.73 -14.35
C ALA A 8 18.28 21.97 -13.57
N ILE A 9 18.23 23.14 -14.22
CA ILE A 9 17.72 24.37 -13.62
C ILE A 9 16.21 24.26 -13.38
N ALA A 10 15.44 23.72 -14.32
CA ALA A 10 14.01 23.49 -14.14
C ALA A 10 13.71 22.52 -13.00
N LEU A 11 14.52 21.45 -12.86
CA LEU A 11 14.41 20.48 -11.77
C LEU A 11 14.72 21.15 -10.42
N LEU A 12 15.81 21.93 -10.32
CA LEU A 12 16.17 22.65 -9.09
C LEU A 12 15.12 23.72 -8.72
N ALA A 13 14.55 24.41 -9.72
CA ALA A 13 13.46 25.36 -9.52
C ALA A 13 12.17 24.66 -9.06
N SER A 14 11.88 23.45 -9.53
CA SER A 14 10.70 22.68 -9.11
C SER A 14 10.77 22.17 -7.66
N VAL A 15 11.99 22.02 -7.12
CA VAL A 15 12.24 21.64 -5.71
C VAL A 15 12.33 22.87 -4.80
N SER A 16 12.39 24.07 -5.37
CA SER A 16 12.46 25.30 -4.60
C SER A 16 11.13 25.54 -3.85
N THR A 17 11.23 25.91 -2.58
CA THR A 17 10.05 26.18 -1.73
C THR A 17 9.20 27.28 -2.36
N GLN A 18 7.97 26.95 -2.75
CA GLN A 18 7.04 27.93 -3.28
C GLN A 18 6.68 28.92 -2.17
N ALA A 19 7.22 30.14 -2.26
CA ALA A 19 6.86 31.23 -1.36
C ALA A 19 5.43 31.66 -1.69
N VAL A 20 4.46 31.15 -0.93
CA VAL A 20 3.09 31.66 -0.98
C VAL A 20 3.08 33.01 -0.25
N SER A 21 2.67 34.08 -0.94
CA SER A 21 2.44 35.37 -0.30
C SER A 21 1.25 35.21 0.66
N GLY A 22 1.53 35.26 1.96
CA GLY A 22 0.53 35.10 3.01
C GLY A 22 -0.35 36.33 3.13
N ASP A 23 -1.35 36.45 2.27
CA ASP A 23 -2.50 37.31 2.57
C ASP A 23 -3.45 36.50 3.47
N GLY A 24 -3.10 36.42 4.76
CA GLY A 24 -3.93 35.83 5.84
C GLY A 24 -3.49 34.49 6.45
N ALA A 25 -2.56 33.75 5.84
CA ALA A 25 -2.04 32.49 6.40
C ALA A 25 -0.66 32.70 7.06
N ASN A 26 -0.47 32.19 8.29
CA ASN A 26 0.83 32.20 8.97
C ASN A 26 1.89 31.56 8.04
N PRO A 27 2.91 32.30 7.58
CA PRO A 27 3.88 31.80 6.60
C PRO A 27 4.68 30.60 7.14
N ILE A 28 4.87 30.52 8.46
CA ILE A 28 5.51 29.38 9.12
C ILE A 28 4.60 28.14 9.02
N ALA A 29 3.29 28.30 9.20
CA ALA A 29 2.34 27.19 9.04
C ALA A 29 2.26 26.70 7.59
N ALA A 30 2.29 27.62 6.62
CA ALA A 30 2.34 27.26 5.20
C ALA A 30 3.63 26.50 4.86
N ALA A 31 4.78 26.96 5.37
CA ALA A 31 6.05 26.27 5.17
C ALA A 31 6.07 24.87 5.79
N ILE A 32 5.55 24.71 7.02
CA ILE A 32 5.40 23.39 7.68
C ILE A 32 4.49 22.47 6.85
N PHE A 33 3.36 22.98 6.37
CA PHE A 33 2.45 22.18 5.56
C PHE A 33 3.12 21.68 4.27
N LEU A 34 3.80 22.56 3.53
CA LEU A 34 4.44 22.21 2.27
C LEU A 34 5.65 21.28 2.43
N THR A 35 6.41 21.41 3.52
CA THR A 35 7.66 20.65 3.71
C THR A 35 7.45 19.33 4.47
N ILE A 36 6.43 19.25 5.32
CA ILE A 36 6.19 18.08 6.18
C ILE A 36 4.86 17.42 5.83
N SER A 37 3.75 18.15 5.97
CA SER A 37 2.40 17.55 5.89
C SER A 37 2.08 17.03 4.49
N ALA A 38 2.26 17.84 3.45
CA ALA A 38 1.93 17.47 2.09
C ALA A 38 2.75 16.27 1.58
N PRO A 39 4.09 16.22 1.75
CA PRO A 39 4.87 15.01 1.42
C PRO A 39 4.45 13.78 2.25
N THR A 40 4.16 13.95 3.54
CA THR A 40 3.72 12.83 4.40
C THR A 40 2.38 12.27 3.95
N ILE A 41 1.41 13.14 3.63
CA ILE A 41 0.10 12.74 3.12
C ILE A 41 0.27 12.02 1.78
N LEU A 42 1.10 12.56 0.88
CA LEU A 42 1.34 11.95 -0.43
C LEU A 42 1.94 10.55 -0.28
N ILE A 43 3.02 10.42 0.51
CA ILE A 43 3.67 9.13 0.78
C ILE A 43 2.71 8.16 1.46
N GLY A 44 1.95 8.62 2.47
CA GLY A 44 0.97 7.80 3.17
C GLY A 44 -0.13 7.28 2.25
N ALA A 45 -0.67 8.16 1.40
CA ALA A 45 -1.70 7.79 0.43
C ALA A 45 -1.18 6.76 -0.59
N THR A 46 -0.01 6.99 -1.18
CA THR A 46 0.57 6.05 -2.15
C THR A 46 0.95 4.72 -1.52
N THR A 47 1.47 4.74 -0.28
CA THR A 47 1.82 3.51 0.46
C THR A 47 0.58 2.68 0.77
N SER A 48 -0.53 3.32 1.17
CA SER A 48 -1.80 2.64 1.41
C SER A 48 -2.31 1.96 0.16
N LEU A 49 -2.21 2.60 -1.01
CA LEU A 49 -2.65 2.05 -2.29
C LEU A 49 -1.86 0.82 -2.74
N THR A 50 -0.58 0.72 -2.38
CA THR A 50 0.30 -0.38 -2.83
C THR A 50 0.49 -1.49 -1.79
N THR A 51 0.22 -1.20 -0.51
CA THR A 51 0.46 -2.14 0.60
C THR A 51 -0.83 -2.75 1.14
N GLU A 52 -2.01 -2.22 0.76
CA GLU A 52 -3.27 -2.83 1.18
C GLU A 52 -3.35 -4.25 0.60
N PRO A 53 -3.48 -5.28 1.46
CA PRO A 53 -3.55 -6.63 0.96
C PRO A 53 -4.81 -6.84 0.10
N PRO A 54 -4.75 -7.75 -0.89
CA PRO A 54 -5.91 -8.08 -1.70
C PRO A 54 -7.16 -8.33 -0.86
N LYS A 55 -8.28 -7.65 -1.19
CA LYS A 55 -9.57 -7.79 -0.47
C LYS A 55 -10.04 -9.23 -0.32
N VAL A 56 -9.63 -10.11 -1.25
CA VAL A 56 -9.89 -11.55 -1.22
C VAL A 56 -9.32 -12.25 0.02
N PHE A 57 -8.21 -11.77 0.58
CA PHE A 57 -7.66 -12.33 1.82
C PHE A 57 -8.46 -11.90 3.04
N LYS A 58 -8.91 -10.64 3.07
CA LYS A 58 -9.75 -10.12 4.15
C LYS A 58 -11.11 -10.84 4.20
N SER A 59 -11.75 -11.08 3.06
CA SER A 59 -13.02 -11.82 3.00
C SER A 59 -12.87 -13.31 3.33
N ALA A 60 -11.68 -13.88 3.13
CA ALA A 60 -11.40 -15.28 3.39
C ALA A 60 -11.18 -15.65 4.87
N LYS A 61 -11.12 -14.71 5.80
CA LYS A 61 -10.78 -14.99 7.22
C LYS A 61 -11.65 -16.08 7.85
N THR A 62 -12.97 -15.97 7.72
CA THR A 62 -13.90 -16.93 8.33
C THR A 62 -13.72 -18.32 7.74
N ASP A 63 -13.60 -18.42 6.41
CA ASP A 63 -13.38 -19.69 5.72
C ASP A 63 -12.00 -20.29 6.04
N ALA A 64 -10.98 -19.45 6.22
CA ALA A 64 -9.64 -19.88 6.66
C ALA A 64 -9.67 -20.46 8.08
N LEU A 65 -10.41 -19.83 9.01
CA LEU A 65 -10.60 -20.37 10.36
C LEU A 65 -11.34 -21.72 10.33
N ALA A 66 -12.35 -21.87 9.48
CA ALA A 66 -13.04 -23.15 9.28
C ALA A 66 -12.09 -24.22 8.69
N TYR A 67 -11.25 -23.84 7.73
CA TYR A 67 -10.24 -24.72 7.15
C TYR A 67 -9.23 -25.20 8.21
N ILE A 68 -8.72 -24.29 9.05
CA ILE A 68 -7.81 -24.64 10.16
C ILE A 68 -8.52 -25.55 11.18
N GLY A 69 -9.72 -25.18 11.61
CA GLY A 69 -10.46 -25.92 12.63
C GLY A 69 -10.92 -27.31 12.18
N SER A 70 -10.96 -27.54 10.87
CA SER A 70 -11.31 -28.84 10.26
C SER A 70 -10.10 -29.62 9.75
N ASP A 71 -8.88 -29.20 10.10
CA ASP A 71 -7.62 -29.80 9.61
C ASP A 71 -7.54 -29.91 8.08
N GLY A 72 -8.16 -28.95 7.39
CA GLY A 72 -8.13 -28.83 5.94
C GLY A 72 -9.32 -29.45 5.20
N GLU A 73 -10.31 -30.02 5.91
CA GLU A 73 -11.47 -30.66 5.30
C GLU A 73 -12.51 -29.65 4.79
N ILE A 74 -12.77 -28.57 5.53
CA ILE A 74 -13.78 -27.56 5.17
C ILE A 74 -13.11 -26.41 4.43
N ARG A 75 -13.23 -26.44 3.10
CA ARG A 75 -12.65 -25.45 2.20
C ARG A 75 -13.73 -24.50 1.66
N GLY A 76 -13.98 -23.42 2.41
CA GLY A 76 -14.97 -22.41 2.04
C GLY A 76 -14.62 -21.65 0.75
N ALA A 77 -15.64 -21.09 0.09
CA ALA A 77 -15.50 -20.48 -1.23
C ALA A 77 -14.56 -19.27 -1.26
N GLN A 78 -14.56 -18.44 -0.21
CA GLN A 78 -13.68 -17.27 -0.11
C GLN A 78 -12.22 -17.71 0.09
N PHE A 79 -12.00 -18.74 0.91
CA PHE A 79 -10.66 -19.29 1.10
C PHE A 79 -10.13 -19.98 -0.15
N GLU A 80 -10.97 -20.70 -0.90
CA GLU A 80 -10.57 -21.27 -2.19
C GLU A 80 -10.20 -20.17 -3.21
N GLN A 81 -10.96 -19.08 -3.25
CA GLN A 81 -10.64 -17.94 -4.09
C GLN A 81 -9.31 -17.28 -3.68
N ALA A 82 -9.04 -17.17 -2.37
CA ALA A 82 -7.77 -16.67 -1.85
C ALA A 82 -6.58 -17.56 -2.24
N CYS A 83 -6.71 -18.88 -2.09
CA CYS A 83 -5.70 -19.85 -2.52
C CYS A 83 -5.39 -19.72 -4.01
N ARG A 84 -6.44 -19.63 -4.85
CA ARG A 84 -6.29 -19.43 -6.29
C ARG A 84 -5.59 -18.11 -6.61
N HIS A 85 -6.00 -17.03 -5.96
CA HIS A 85 -5.36 -15.72 -6.14
C HIS A 85 -3.89 -15.76 -5.75
N TYR A 86 -3.54 -16.36 -4.61
CA TYR A 86 -2.16 -16.53 -4.16
C TYR A 86 -1.32 -17.29 -5.19
N ARG A 87 -1.79 -18.44 -5.68
CA ARG A 87 -1.05 -19.26 -6.66
C ARG A 87 -0.90 -18.58 -8.03
N LEU A 88 -1.87 -17.78 -8.45
CA LEU A 88 -1.79 -17.03 -9.70
C LEU A 88 -0.86 -15.82 -9.60
N SER A 89 -0.80 -15.16 -8.45
CA SER A 89 0.03 -13.98 -8.22
C SER A 89 1.51 -14.32 -8.04
N TYR A 90 1.84 -15.53 -7.58
CA TYR A 90 3.22 -15.95 -7.31
C TYR A 90 3.59 -17.23 -8.06
N ARG A 91 4.56 -17.13 -8.99
CA ARG A 91 5.01 -18.25 -9.84
C ARG A 91 5.56 -19.46 -9.06
N SER A 92 6.08 -19.22 -7.86
CA SER A 92 6.53 -20.26 -6.93
C SER A 92 5.97 -19.94 -5.53
N PRO A 93 4.74 -20.38 -5.22
CA PRO A 93 4.12 -20.14 -3.93
C PRO A 93 4.95 -20.80 -2.82
N LEU A 94 5.26 -20.04 -1.77
CA LEU A 94 6.11 -20.50 -0.65
C LEU A 94 5.30 -21.12 0.49
N MET A 95 4.00 -20.88 0.53
CA MET A 95 3.10 -21.34 1.58
C MET A 95 2.22 -22.49 1.06
N SER A 96 2.07 -23.53 1.88
CA SER A 96 0.97 -24.47 1.73
C SER A 96 -0.36 -23.79 2.01
N ASP A 97 -1.48 -24.41 1.61
CA ASP A 97 -2.80 -23.82 1.87
C ASP A 97 -3.07 -23.70 3.38
N MET A 98 -2.58 -24.64 4.21
CA MET A 98 -2.67 -24.51 5.68
C MET A 98 -1.86 -23.31 6.20
N GLN A 99 -0.64 -23.09 5.68
CA GLN A 99 0.17 -21.92 6.04
C GLN A 99 -0.48 -20.61 5.58
N LEU A 100 -1.10 -20.60 4.39
CA LEU A 100 -1.85 -19.46 3.90
C LEU A 100 -3.09 -19.17 4.77
N ALA A 101 -3.82 -20.21 5.18
CA ALA A 101 -4.96 -20.07 6.09
C ALA A 101 -4.54 -19.45 7.43
N GLN A 102 -3.45 -19.94 8.02
CA GLN A 102 -2.90 -19.40 9.27
C GLN A 102 -2.46 -17.95 9.14
N ALA A 103 -1.79 -17.60 8.03
CA ALA A 103 -1.40 -16.22 7.74
C ALA A 103 -2.64 -15.30 7.63
N ILE A 104 -3.68 -15.73 6.90
CA ILE A 104 -4.94 -14.98 6.78
C ILE A 104 -5.60 -14.80 8.16
N ALA A 105 -5.68 -15.87 8.97
CA ALA A 105 -6.35 -15.86 10.27
C ALA A 105 -5.69 -14.93 11.30
N THR A 106 -4.37 -14.72 11.19
CA THR A 106 -3.59 -13.88 12.13
C THR A 106 -3.44 -12.44 11.66
N THR A 107 -3.66 -12.17 10.37
CA THR A 107 -3.44 -10.85 9.77
C THR A 107 -4.70 -9.99 9.72
N TYR A 108 -5.83 -10.58 9.32
CA TYR A 108 -7.15 -9.92 9.28
C TYR A 108 -7.95 -10.35 10.48
#